data_AF-A0A285CTM3-F1
#
_entry.id   AF-A0A285CTM3-F1
#
_cell.length_a   1.000
_cell.length_b   1.000
_cell.length_c   1.000
_cell.angle_alpha   90.00
_cell.angle_beta   90.00
_cell.angle_gamma   90.00
#
_symmetry.space_group_name_H-M   'P 1'
#
loop_
_entity.id
_entity.type
_entity.pdbx_description
1 polymer ?
#
loop_
_entity_poly.entity_id
_entity_poly.type
_entity_poly.pdbx_seq_one_letter_code
_entity_poly.pdbx_strand_id
1 'polypeptide(L)'
;MTNDLKVDAEKLHWKKNFLDSVGPKSWSDYEAYARCLFYLGKQEESKAYFLEAASRIQNLISVFERNNPKEFARVKLIQANFYRIAGQKAQSIQKYDEVQDLLKTMLEKEHKNNQANALSFFNNLSYCYFFLEDYEQSIHYGKMVSEWFPISLGYAEGLYHSEKKRIVSTLKYVIQEIKREKSVPYDTGAEVSLWDWYEIGKKLL
;
A
#
# COMPACT_ATOMS: atom_id res chain seq x y z
N MET A 1 24.01 10.85 -4.77
CA MET A 1 23.92 9.45 -5.23
C MET A 1 22.73 8.83 -4.52
N THR A 2 21.63 8.59 -5.23
CA THR A 2 20.51 7.82 -4.68
C THR A 2 20.99 6.38 -4.53
N ASN A 3 20.95 5.86 -3.30
CA ASN A 3 21.21 4.44 -3.03
C ASN A 3 20.00 3.64 -3.50
N ASP A 4 19.82 3.53 -4.81
CA ASP A 4 18.76 2.72 -5.40
C ASP A 4 18.93 1.27 -4.92
N LEU A 5 17.82 0.67 -4.48
CA LEU A 5 17.80 -0.74 -4.12
C LEU A 5 18.04 -1.59 -5.36
N LYS A 6 19.03 -2.48 -5.29
CA LYS A 6 19.25 -3.47 -6.35
C LYS A 6 18.22 -4.57 -6.21
N VAL A 7 17.34 -4.68 -7.19
CA VAL A 7 16.37 -5.76 -7.29
C VAL A 7 17.04 -7.00 -7.88
N ASP A 8 16.80 -8.16 -7.27
CA ASP A 8 17.34 -9.44 -7.70
C ASP A 8 16.50 -10.01 -8.85
N ALA A 9 16.99 -9.83 -10.09
CA ALA A 9 16.30 -10.26 -11.30
C ALA A 9 16.12 -11.79 -11.39
N GLU A 10 17.05 -12.57 -10.85
CA GLU A 10 16.95 -14.04 -10.85
C GLU A 10 15.76 -14.50 -10.01
N LYS A 11 15.57 -13.89 -8.83
CA LYS A 11 14.40 -14.16 -7.97
C LYS A 11 13.08 -13.73 -8.62
N LEU A 12 13.06 -12.60 -9.31
CA LEU A 12 11.88 -12.16 -10.08
C LEU A 12 11.51 -13.17 -11.16
N HIS A 13 12.49 -13.61 -11.96
CA HIS A 13 12.27 -14.60 -13.00
C HIS A 13 11.82 -15.94 -12.42
N TRP A 14 12.45 -16.39 -11.34
CA TRP A 14 12.05 -17.62 -10.66
C TRP A 14 10.58 -17.57 -10.20
N LYS A 15 10.18 -16.49 -9.49
CA LYS A 15 8.81 -16.34 -8.99
C LYS A 15 7.79 -16.25 -10.13
N LYS A 16 8.11 -15.47 -11.19
CA LYS A 16 7.28 -15.38 -12.39
C LYS A 16 7.11 -16.75 -13.06
N ASN A 17 8.20 -17.47 -13.32
CA ASN A 17 8.16 -18.77 -13.99
C ASN A 17 7.40 -19.82 -13.16
N PHE A 18 7.54 -19.78 -11.83
CA PHE A 18 6.72 -20.62 -10.94
C PHE A 18 5.23 -20.32 -11.13
N LEU A 19 4.83 -19.05 -11.10
CA LEU A 19 3.44 -18.63 -11.29
C LEU A 19 2.91 -18.95 -12.70
N ASP A 20 3.76 -18.89 -13.74
CA ASP A 20 3.43 -19.35 -15.09
C ASP A 20 3.12 -20.85 -15.11
N SER A 21 3.91 -21.66 -14.39
CA SER A 21 3.75 -23.12 -14.38
C SER A 21 2.49 -23.61 -13.66
N VAL A 22 2.04 -22.89 -12.63
CA VAL A 22 0.88 -23.28 -11.82
C VAL A 22 -0.41 -22.52 -12.18
N GLY A 23 -0.27 -21.41 -12.92
CA GLY A 23 -1.31 -20.42 -13.18
C GLY A 23 -1.66 -19.62 -11.92
N PRO A 24 -1.69 -18.28 -11.92
CA PRO A 24 -2.15 -17.50 -10.78
C PRO A 24 -3.62 -17.83 -10.40
N LYS A 25 -3.89 -18.15 -9.14
CA LYS A 25 -5.24 -18.60 -8.69
C LYS A 25 -5.90 -17.61 -7.72
N SER A 26 -5.12 -17.02 -6.83
CA SER A 26 -5.59 -16.07 -5.81
C SER A 26 -5.24 -14.63 -6.18
N TRP A 27 -5.96 -13.63 -5.64
CA TRP A 27 -5.61 -12.22 -5.87
C TRP A 27 -4.15 -11.91 -5.50
N SER A 28 -3.61 -12.58 -4.47
CA SER A 28 -2.21 -12.45 -4.07
C SER A 28 -1.24 -13.07 -5.09
N ASP A 29 -1.62 -14.14 -5.80
CA ASP A 29 -0.79 -14.65 -6.90
C ASP A 29 -0.73 -13.65 -8.05
N TYR A 30 -1.87 -13.04 -8.40
CA TYR A 30 -1.94 -11.99 -9.42
C TYR A 30 -1.13 -10.76 -9.00
N GLU A 31 -1.18 -10.35 -7.73
CA GLU A 31 -0.35 -9.27 -7.19
C GLU A 31 1.14 -9.61 -7.32
N ALA A 32 1.58 -10.78 -6.84
CA ALA A 32 2.98 -11.20 -6.94
C ALA A 32 3.46 -11.22 -8.39
N TYR A 33 2.62 -11.73 -9.30
CA TYR A 33 2.92 -11.76 -10.73
C TYR A 33 3.04 -10.34 -11.31
N ALA A 34 2.07 -9.47 -11.02
CA ALA A 34 2.06 -8.08 -11.45
C ALA A 34 3.32 -7.33 -10.97
N ARG A 35 3.71 -7.54 -9.71
CA ARG A 35 4.93 -6.97 -9.14
C ARG A 35 6.19 -7.49 -9.83
N CYS A 36 6.27 -8.79 -10.14
CA CYS A 36 7.38 -9.34 -10.92
C CYS A 36 7.48 -8.67 -12.29
N LEU A 37 6.35 -8.57 -13.01
CA LEU A 37 6.28 -7.92 -14.32
C LEU A 37 6.70 -6.44 -14.26
N PHE A 38 6.26 -5.71 -13.22
CA PHE A 38 6.60 -4.30 -13.03
C PHE A 38 8.13 -4.10 -12.98
N TYR A 39 8.83 -4.86 -12.14
CA TYR A 39 10.28 -4.74 -11.99
C TYR A 39 11.07 -5.38 -13.14
N LEU A 40 10.46 -6.25 -13.94
CA LEU A 40 11.01 -6.75 -15.20
C LEU A 40 10.76 -5.79 -16.39
N GLY A 41 10.19 -4.60 -16.15
CA GLY A 41 9.96 -3.59 -17.19
C GLY A 41 8.71 -3.82 -18.04
N LYS A 42 7.86 -4.79 -17.69
CA LYS A 42 6.63 -5.14 -18.42
C LYS A 42 5.42 -4.39 -17.86
N GLN A 43 5.43 -3.07 -18.02
CA GLN A 43 4.48 -2.16 -17.36
C GLN A 43 3.01 -2.42 -17.73
N GLU A 44 2.68 -2.56 -19.01
CA GLU A 44 1.28 -2.76 -19.43
C GLU A 44 0.74 -4.13 -18.99
N GLU A 45 1.56 -5.19 -19.09
CA GLU A 45 1.21 -6.51 -18.54
C GLU A 45 0.96 -6.40 -17.03
N SER A 46 1.86 -5.74 -16.30
CA SER A 46 1.74 -5.55 -14.84
C SER A 46 0.41 -4.88 -14.45
N LYS A 47 0.02 -3.79 -15.14
CA LYS A 47 -1.25 -3.09 -14.88
C LYS A 47 -2.44 -4.02 -15.06
N ALA A 48 -2.47 -4.83 -16.11
CA ALA A 48 -3.55 -5.78 -16.36
C ALA A 48 -3.68 -6.81 -15.22
N TYR A 49 -2.57 -7.34 -14.71
CA TYR A 49 -2.58 -8.28 -13.59
C TYR A 49 -2.99 -7.62 -12.26
N PHE A 50 -2.64 -6.35 -12.01
CA PHE A 50 -3.18 -5.62 -10.85
C PHE A 50 -4.69 -5.41 -10.93
N LEU A 51 -5.23 -5.14 -12.12
CA LEU A 51 -6.69 -5.03 -12.30
C LEU A 51 -7.40 -6.36 -12.07
N GLU A 52 -6.83 -7.46 -12.54
CA GLU A 52 -7.36 -8.80 -12.27
C GLU A 52 -7.28 -9.15 -10.78
N ALA A 53 -6.19 -8.78 -10.09
CA ALA A 53 -6.10 -8.90 -8.64
C ALA A 53 -7.20 -8.11 -7.91
N ALA A 54 -7.46 -6.86 -8.34
CA ALA A 54 -8.51 -6.01 -7.79
C ALA A 54 -9.93 -6.59 -8.02
N SER A 55 -10.17 -7.17 -9.19
CA SER A 55 -11.42 -7.89 -9.52
C SER A 55 -11.63 -9.09 -8.59
N ARG A 56 -10.58 -9.89 -8.35
CA ARG A 56 -10.64 -11.06 -7.46
C ARG A 56 -10.89 -10.70 -6.00
N ILE A 57 -10.38 -9.55 -5.54
CA ILE A 57 -10.67 -9.03 -4.21
C ILE A 57 -12.17 -8.72 -4.04
N GLN A 58 -12.87 -8.31 -5.10
CA GLN A 58 -14.30 -7.98 -5.03
C GLN A 58 -15.14 -9.14 -4.48
N ASN A 59 -14.76 -10.38 -4.80
CA ASN A 59 -15.44 -11.58 -4.27
C ASN A 59 -15.24 -11.74 -2.77
N LEU A 60 -14.06 -11.37 -2.23
CA LEU A 60 -13.77 -11.42 -0.80
C LEU A 60 -14.45 -10.29 -0.03
N ILE A 61 -14.54 -9.10 -0.62
CA ILE A 61 -15.22 -7.94 -0.03
C ILE A 61 -16.65 -8.32 0.41
N SER A 62 -17.41 -8.97 -0.47
CA SER A 62 -18.79 -9.41 -0.19
C SER A 62 -18.90 -10.42 0.96
N VAL A 63 -17.85 -11.21 1.21
CA VAL A 63 -17.81 -12.19 2.31
C VAL A 63 -17.50 -11.50 3.64
N PHE A 64 -16.55 -10.56 3.64
CA PHE A 64 -16.09 -9.89 4.86
C PHE A 64 -17.02 -8.80 5.34
N GLU A 65 -17.75 -8.13 4.44
CA GLU A 65 -18.68 -7.03 4.78
C GLU A 65 -19.63 -7.40 5.94
N ARG A 66 -20.09 -8.64 5.98
CA ARG A 66 -21.08 -9.11 6.96
C ARG A 66 -20.47 -9.67 8.24
N ASN A 67 -19.22 -10.14 8.19
CA ASN A 67 -18.67 -11.05 9.21
C ASN A 67 -17.36 -10.56 9.82
N ASN A 68 -16.63 -9.67 9.15
CA ASN A 68 -15.34 -9.19 9.62
C ASN A 68 -15.04 -7.77 9.09
N PRO A 69 -15.51 -6.72 9.78
CA PRO A 69 -15.31 -5.34 9.37
C PRO A 69 -13.84 -4.92 9.24
N LYS A 70 -12.93 -5.52 10.03
CA LYS A 70 -11.48 -5.24 9.97
C LYS A 70 -10.88 -5.76 8.67
N GLU A 71 -11.13 -7.03 8.35
CA GLU A 71 -10.67 -7.58 7.06
C GLU A 71 -11.37 -6.92 5.88
N PHE A 72 -12.65 -6.54 6.02
CA PHE A 72 -13.37 -5.78 4.99
C PHE A 72 -12.69 -4.45 4.66
N ALA A 73 -12.32 -3.66 5.66
CA ALA A 73 -11.58 -2.41 5.47
C ALA A 73 -10.21 -2.65 4.83
N ARG A 74 -9.47 -3.66 5.34
CA ARG A 74 -8.15 -4.04 4.82
C ARG A 74 -8.20 -4.43 3.34
N VAL A 75 -9.11 -5.32 2.94
CA VAL A 75 -9.17 -5.73 1.52
C VAL A 75 -9.63 -4.60 0.59
N LYS A 76 -10.47 -3.67 1.08
CA LYS A 76 -10.82 -2.44 0.33
C LYS A 76 -9.60 -1.54 0.10
N LEU A 77 -8.73 -1.38 1.11
CA LEU A 77 -7.48 -0.63 0.96
C LEU A 77 -6.54 -1.26 -0.07
N ILE A 78 -6.38 -2.58 -0.02
CA ILE A 78 -5.57 -3.33 -1.01
C ILE A 78 -6.14 -3.11 -2.42
N GLN A 79 -7.47 -3.21 -2.58
CA GLN A 79 -8.14 -2.97 -3.86
C GLN A 79 -7.91 -1.54 -4.37
N ALA A 80 -8.02 -0.53 -3.51
CA ALA A 80 -7.75 0.87 -3.84
C ALA A 80 -6.31 1.09 -4.32
N ASN A 81 -5.35 0.43 -3.65
CA ASN A 81 -3.94 0.49 -4.03
C ASN A 81 -3.67 -0.21 -5.38
N PHE A 82 -4.33 -1.34 -5.67
CA PHE A 82 -4.20 -1.99 -6.97
C PHE A 82 -4.71 -1.12 -8.11
N TYR A 83 -5.88 -0.46 -7.94
CA TYR A 83 -6.36 0.51 -8.92
C TYR A 83 -5.36 1.67 -9.11
N ARG A 84 -4.73 2.15 -8.02
CA ARG A 84 -3.69 3.18 -8.09
C ARG A 84 -2.50 2.75 -8.93
N ILE A 85 -1.95 1.56 -8.66
CA ILE A 85 -0.76 1.03 -9.35
C ILE A 85 -1.08 0.74 -10.82
N ALA A 86 -2.31 0.28 -11.11
CA ALA A 86 -2.80 0.06 -12.47
C ALA A 86 -3.09 1.36 -13.25
N GLY A 87 -3.04 2.53 -12.61
CA GLY A 87 -3.32 3.83 -13.24
C GLY A 87 -4.79 4.23 -13.28
N GLN A 88 -5.69 3.48 -12.63
CA GLN A 88 -7.11 3.79 -12.53
C GLN A 88 -7.38 4.81 -11.42
N LYS A 89 -6.92 6.06 -11.61
CA LYS A 89 -6.95 7.12 -10.58
C LYS A 89 -8.34 7.35 -10.00
N ALA A 90 -9.37 7.48 -10.86
CA ALA A 90 -10.74 7.75 -10.40
C ALA A 90 -11.29 6.62 -9.50
N GLN A 91 -11.11 5.36 -9.90
CA GLN A 91 -11.53 4.20 -9.11
C GLN A 91 -10.76 4.10 -7.81
N SER A 92 -9.46 4.37 -7.83
CA SER A 92 -8.61 4.37 -6.62
C SER A 92 -9.08 5.40 -5.61
N ILE A 93 -9.30 6.66 -6.04
CA ILE A 93 -9.81 7.74 -5.18
C ILE A 93 -11.16 7.37 -4.59
N GLN A 94 -12.09 6.89 -5.42
CA GLN A 94 -13.41 6.45 -4.94
C GLN A 94 -13.28 5.38 -3.84
N LYS A 95 -12.36 4.42 -4.00
CA LYS A 95 -12.18 3.35 -3.00
C LYS A 95 -11.50 3.82 -1.72
N TYR A 96 -10.53 4.74 -1.81
CA TYR A 96 -9.95 5.37 -0.61
C TYR A 96 -10.97 6.23 0.13
N ASP A 97 -11.85 6.92 -0.61
CA ASP A 97 -12.93 7.71 -0.02
C ASP A 97 -13.96 6.82 0.70
N GLU A 98 -14.41 5.74 0.06
CA GLU A 98 -15.33 4.78 0.70
C GLU A 98 -14.75 4.15 2.00
N VAL A 99 -13.45 3.87 2.03
CA VAL A 99 -12.84 3.16 3.17
C VAL A 99 -12.43 4.10 4.30
N GLN A 100 -12.16 5.38 4.05
CA GLN A 100 -11.87 6.34 5.14
C GLN A 100 -13.05 6.48 6.10
N ASP A 101 -14.29 6.54 5.59
CA ASP A 101 -15.49 6.70 6.41
C ASP A 101 -15.75 5.48 7.29
N LEU A 102 -15.51 4.29 6.73
CA LEU A 102 -15.54 3.04 7.47
C LEU A 102 -14.49 3.03 8.58
N LEU A 103 -13.24 3.38 8.27
CA LEU A 103 -12.15 3.40 9.24
C LEU A 103 -12.41 4.38 10.38
N LYS A 104 -12.97 5.57 10.11
CA LYS A 104 -13.40 6.53 11.14
C LYS A 104 -14.47 5.95 12.06
N THR A 105 -15.51 5.35 11.47
CA THR A 105 -16.59 4.71 12.24
C THR A 105 -16.05 3.59 13.14
N MET A 106 -15.08 2.81 12.64
CA MET A 106 -14.44 1.75 13.42
C MET A 106 -13.53 2.30 14.52
N LEU A 107 -12.75 3.34 14.22
CA LEU A 107 -11.91 4.04 15.17
C LEU A 107 -12.73 4.59 16.35
N GLU A 108 -13.87 5.24 16.09
CA GLU A 108 -14.75 5.77 17.14
C GLU A 108 -15.30 4.67 18.07
N LYS A 109 -15.51 3.46 17.54
CA LYS A 109 -15.95 2.30 18.32
C LYS A 109 -14.81 1.68 19.14
N GLU A 110 -13.63 1.53 18.54
CA GLU A 110 -12.48 0.86 19.16
C GLU A 110 -11.72 1.76 20.14
N HIS A 111 -11.62 3.07 19.87
CA HIS A 111 -10.96 4.04 20.76
C HIS A 111 -11.63 4.12 22.14
N LYS A 112 -12.93 3.83 22.23
CA LYS A 112 -13.65 3.73 23.50
C LYS A 112 -13.25 2.51 24.33
N ASN A 113 -12.66 1.49 23.71
CA ASN A 113 -12.40 0.19 24.33
C ASN A 113 -10.92 -0.06 24.60
N ASN A 114 -10.02 0.29 23.67
CA ASN A 114 -8.57 0.10 23.83
C ASN A 114 -7.76 0.98 22.87
N GLN A 115 -6.95 1.89 23.42
CA GLN A 115 -6.13 2.83 22.64
C GLN A 115 -5.06 2.13 21.77
N ALA A 116 -4.54 0.96 22.18
CA ALA A 116 -3.57 0.21 21.38
C ALA A 116 -4.18 -0.33 20.08
N ASN A 117 -5.46 -0.73 20.11
CA ASN A 117 -6.18 -1.19 18.92
C ASN A 117 -6.45 -0.07 17.91
N ALA A 118 -6.40 1.20 18.34
CA ALA A 118 -6.63 2.37 17.49
C ALA A 118 -5.45 2.68 16.56
N LEU A 119 -4.24 2.23 16.90
CA LEU A 119 -3.01 2.56 16.16
C LEU A 119 -3.05 2.11 14.70
N SER A 120 -3.58 0.92 14.42
CA SER A 120 -3.73 0.43 13.05
C SER A 120 -4.73 1.25 12.24
N PHE A 121 -5.80 1.75 12.87
CA PHE A 121 -6.77 2.64 12.22
C PHE A 121 -6.17 4.01 11.93
N PHE A 122 -5.42 4.59 12.87
CA PHE A 122 -4.69 5.85 12.64
C PHE A 122 -3.70 5.71 11.48
N ASN A 123 -2.94 4.62 11.45
CA ASN A 123 -2.01 4.33 10.37
C ASN A 123 -2.73 4.19 9.01
N ASN A 124 -3.84 3.45 8.97
CA ASN A 124 -4.61 3.26 7.73
C ASN A 124 -5.32 4.54 7.27
N LEU A 125 -5.83 5.38 8.19
CA LEU A 125 -6.38 6.69 7.86
C LEU A 125 -5.29 7.62 7.31
N SER A 126 -4.11 7.63 7.93
CA SER A 126 -2.94 8.35 7.42
C SER A 126 -2.62 7.96 5.97
N TYR A 127 -2.74 6.66 5.64
CA TYR A 127 -2.56 6.14 4.27
C TYR A 127 -3.66 6.60 3.32
N CYS A 128 -4.93 6.45 3.71
CA CYS A 128 -6.06 6.92 2.88
C CYS A 128 -5.88 8.38 2.48
N TYR A 129 -5.66 9.24 3.47
CA TYR A 129 -5.55 10.66 3.24
C TYR A 129 -4.33 11.06 2.41
N PHE A 130 -3.23 10.32 2.54
CA PHE A 130 -2.08 10.51 1.66
C PHE A 130 -2.45 10.31 0.18
N PHE A 131 -3.21 9.25 -0.14
CA PHE A 131 -3.62 8.96 -1.52
C PHE A 131 -4.82 9.78 -2.01
N LEU A 132 -5.62 10.32 -1.09
CA LEU A 132 -6.64 11.33 -1.38
C LEU A 132 -6.04 12.73 -1.56
N GLU A 133 -4.72 12.88 -1.41
CA GLU A 133 -3.99 14.14 -1.51
C GLU A 133 -4.40 15.18 -0.43
N ASP A 134 -5.07 14.74 0.64
CA ASP A 134 -5.34 15.54 1.85
C ASP A 134 -4.20 15.32 2.86
N TYR A 135 -3.08 15.99 2.60
CA TYR A 135 -1.88 15.80 3.41
C TYR A 135 -2.04 16.32 4.85
N GLU A 136 -2.93 17.27 5.09
CA GLU A 136 -3.19 17.77 6.45
C GLU A 136 -3.81 16.68 7.33
N GLN A 137 -4.85 15.99 6.83
CA GLN A 137 -5.44 14.86 7.54
C GLN A 137 -4.48 13.66 7.63
N SER A 138 -3.70 13.42 6.59
CA SER A 138 -2.65 12.38 6.62
C SER A 138 -1.66 12.63 7.77
N ILE A 139 -1.19 13.87 7.91
CA ILE A 139 -0.29 14.26 9.01
C ILE A 139 -0.98 14.13 10.37
N HIS A 140 -2.24 14.56 10.49
CA HIS A 140 -3.01 14.48 11.73
C HIS A 140 -3.07 13.03 12.25
N TYR A 141 -3.54 12.10 11.43
CA TYR A 141 -3.65 10.69 11.84
C TYR A 141 -2.29 10.01 11.97
N GLY A 142 -1.33 10.34 11.11
CA GLY A 142 0.03 9.82 11.19
C GLY A 142 0.71 10.13 12.53
N LYS A 143 0.51 11.34 13.06
CA LYS A 143 1.03 11.74 14.39
C LYS A 143 0.37 11.02 15.56
N MET A 144 -0.77 10.36 15.34
CA MET A 144 -1.47 9.59 16.37
C MET A 144 -0.96 8.15 16.49
N VAL A 145 -0.08 7.72 15.59
CA VAL A 145 0.63 6.45 15.70
C VAL A 145 1.86 6.64 16.58
N SER A 146 1.84 6.08 17.80
CA SER A 146 2.90 6.27 18.80
C SER A 146 3.97 5.18 18.82
N GLU A 147 3.71 4.01 18.25
CA GLU A 147 4.59 2.84 18.35
C GLU A 147 5.60 2.70 17.21
N TRP A 148 5.28 3.21 16.03
CA TRP A 148 6.15 3.20 14.86
C TRP A 148 6.00 4.49 14.07
N PHE A 149 6.87 4.67 13.07
CA PHE A 149 6.81 5.81 12.17
C PHE A 149 6.00 5.46 10.90
N PRO A 150 4.79 6.01 10.69
CA PRO A 150 4.05 5.80 9.46
C PRO A 150 4.79 6.43 8.29
N ILE A 151 5.05 5.65 7.23
CA ILE A 151 5.78 6.17 6.06
C ILE A 151 5.02 7.30 5.38
N SER A 152 3.68 7.21 5.36
CA SER A 152 2.78 8.25 4.85
C SER A 152 2.97 9.59 5.56
N LEU A 153 3.16 9.61 6.89
CA LEU A 153 3.42 10.82 7.65
C LEU A 153 4.66 11.54 7.11
N GLY A 154 5.76 10.79 6.91
CA GLY A 154 7.00 11.34 6.40
C GLY A 154 6.87 11.94 5.00
N TYR A 155 6.13 11.29 4.10
CA TYR A 155 5.93 11.85 2.76
C TYR A 155 4.90 12.99 2.76
N ALA A 156 3.83 12.89 3.54
CA ALA A 156 2.82 13.93 3.68
C ALA A 156 3.42 15.24 4.23
N GLU A 157 4.24 15.18 5.29
CA GLU A 157 4.94 16.37 5.82
C GLU A 157 5.85 17.00 4.76
N GLY A 158 6.59 16.17 4.01
CA GLY A 158 7.46 16.65 2.94
C GLY A 158 6.71 17.33 1.81
N LEU A 159 5.53 16.81 1.43
CA LEU A 159 4.66 17.41 0.41
C LEU A 159 3.97 18.68 0.91
N TYR A 160 3.33 18.61 2.08
CA TYR A 160 2.56 19.71 2.67
C TYR A 160 3.42 20.94 2.97
N HIS A 161 4.64 20.74 3.47
CA HIS A 161 5.57 21.84 3.76
C HIS A 161 6.55 22.13 2.63
N SER A 162 6.46 21.43 1.49
CA SER A 162 7.41 21.54 0.37
C SER A 162 8.87 21.28 0.78
N GLU A 163 9.09 20.36 1.72
CA GLU A 163 10.39 20.03 2.29
C GLU A 163 11.02 18.79 1.64
N LYS A 164 11.80 19.00 0.57
CA LYS A 164 12.51 17.89 -0.12
C LYS A 164 13.39 17.06 0.81
N LYS A 165 14.01 17.68 1.82
CA LYS A 165 14.84 16.98 2.82
C LYS A 165 14.04 15.94 3.60
N ARG A 166 12.77 16.25 3.93
CA ARG A 166 11.87 15.32 4.62
C ARG A 166 11.57 14.11 3.75
N ILE A 167 11.24 14.30 2.48
CA ILE A 167 11.04 13.23 1.49
C ILE A 167 12.28 12.33 1.37
N VAL A 168 13.48 12.92 1.29
CA VAL A 168 14.74 12.16 1.25
C VAL A 168 14.94 11.32 2.52
N SER A 169 14.65 11.89 3.69
CA SER A 169 14.79 11.16 4.97
C SER A 169 13.81 9.99 5.06
N THR A 170 12.58 10.18 4.61
CA THR A 170 11.55 9.14 4.56
C THR A 170 11.94 8.03 3.59
N LEU A 171 12.43 8.36 2.38
CA LEU A 171 12.90 7.34 1.44
C LEU A 171 14.07 6.52 1.99
N LYS A 172 15.02 7.15 2.70
CA LYS A 172 16.11 6.44 3.39
C LYS A 172 15.58 5.48 4.45
N TYR A 173 14.57 5.89 5.22
CA TYR A 173 13.89 5.03 6.18
C TYR A 173 13.25 3.82 5.47
N VAL A 174 12.48 4.03 4.39
CA VAL A 174 11.87 2.93 3.61
C VAL A 174 12.93 1.93 3.12
N ILE A 175 14.05 2.43 2.58
CA ILE A 175 15.17 1.59 2.12
C ILE A 175 15.77 0.76 3.28
N GLN A 176 15.86 1.34 4.48
CA GLN A 176 16.34 0.64 5.67
C GLN A 176 15.36 -0.46 6.11
N GLU A 177 14.06 -0.19 6.10
CA GLU A 177 13.02 -1.16 6.44
C GLU A 177 13.00 -2.34 5.47
N ILE A 178 13.09 -2.09 4.16
CA ILE A 178 13.18 -3.14 3.13
C ILE A 178 14.38 -4.07 3.42
N LYS A 179 15.53 -3.49 3.77
CA LYS A 179 16.73 -4.27 4.11
C LYS A 179 16.57 -5.06 5.41
N ARG A 180 15.98 -4.43 6.45
CA ARG A 180 15.76 -5.04 7.77
C ARG A 180 14.84 -6.25 7.67
N GLU A 181 13.73 -6.09 6.94
CA GLU A 181 12.71 -7.12 6.79
C GLU A 181 13.06 -8.15 5.71
N LYS A 182 14.14 -7.91 4.95
CA LYS A 182 14.51 -8.69 3.76
C LYS A 182 13.34 -8.77 2.76
N SER A 183 12.54 -7.70 2.71
CA SER A 183 11.36 -7.63 1.85
C SER A 183 11.77 -7.71 0.39
N VAL A 184 11.01 -8.46 -0.39
CA VAL A 184 11.21 -8.60 -1.83
C VAL A 184 10.10 -7.90 -2.61
N PRO A 185 10.36 -7.46 -3.85
CA PRO A 185 9.41 -6.60 -4.56
C PRO A 185 8.05 -7.22 -4.86
N TYR A 186 7.94 -8.54 -4.73
CA TYR A 186 6.73 -9.34 -4.97
C TYR A 186 6.10 -9.89 -3.67
N ASP A 187 6.45 -9.34 -2.51
CA ASP A 187 5.66 -9.55 -1.29
C ASP A 187 4.23 -9.04 -1.49
N THR A 188 3.24 -9.72 -0.91
CA THR A 188 1.82 -9.51 -1.21
C THR A 188 0.98 -9.26 0.04
N GLY A 189 -0.19 -8.67 -0.17
CA GLY A 189 -1.22 -8.53 0.85
C GLY A 189 -1.04 -7.44 1.89
N ALA A 190 -0.05 -6.57 1.69
CA ALA A 190 -0.01 -5.27 2.35
C ALA A 190 -1.00 -4.30 1.66
N GLU A 191 -1.66 -3.45 2.44
CA GLU A 191 -2.48 -2.35 1.93
C GLU A 191 -1.66 -1.45 1.01
N VAL A 192 -0.41 -1.18 1.44
CA VAL A 192 0.63 -0.50 0.66
C VAL A 192 1.96 -1.13 1.06
N SER A 193 2.64 -1.79 0.12
CA SER A 193 3.91 -2.46 0.43
C SER A 193 5.05 -1.44 0.63
N LEU A 194 6.13 -1.86 1.30
CA LEU A 194 7.35 -1.07 1.40
C LEU A 194 7.91 -0.69 0.02
N TRP A 195 7.79 -1.58 -0.96
CA TRP A 195 8.21 -1.34 -2.33
C TRP A 195 7.33 -0.32 -3.05
N ASP A 196 6.03 -0.25 -2.74
CA ASP A 196 5.16 0.82 -3.25
C ASP A 196 5.59 2.17 -2.71
N TRP A 197 5.90 2.24 -1.42
CA TRP A 197 6.42 3.45 -0.77
C TRP A 197 7.81 3.87 -1.28
N TYR A 198 8.65 2.90 -1.63
CA TYR A 198 9.95 3.14 -2.27
C TYR A 198 9.78 3.80 -3.64
N GLU A 199 8.91 3.25 -4.49
CA GLU A 199 8.61 3.82 -5.81
C GLU A 199 7.94 5.19 -5.73
N ILE A 200 7.07 5.43 -4.74
CA ILE A 200 6.52 6.76 -4.44
C ILE A 200 7.65 7.74 -4.10
N GLY A 201 8.51 7.40 -3.14
CA GLY A 201 9.61 8.27 -2.73
C GLY A 201 10.56 8.60 -3.88
N LYS A 202 10.84 7.64 -4.78
CA LYS A 202 11.63 7.88 -5.99
C LYS A 202 10.99 8.88 -6.93
N LYS A 203 9.67 8.80 -7.14
CA LYS A 203 8.92 9.72 -8.03
C LYS A 203 8.81 11.14 -7.49
N LEU A 204 8.90 11.31 -6.17
CA LEU A 204 8.81 12.61 -5.50
C LEU A 204 10.13 13.42 -5.50
N LEU A 205 11.26 12.83 -5.94
CA LEU A 205 12.61 13.44 -5.87
C LEU A 205 13.18 13.79 -7.24
#